data_AF-A0A8S1XKW5-F1
#
_entry.id   AF-A0A8S1XKW5-F1
#
_cell.length_a   1.000
_cell.length_b   1.000
_cell.length_c   1.000
_cell.angle_alpha   90.00
_cell.angle_beta   90.00
_cell.angle_gamma   90.00
#
_symmetry.space_group_name_H-M   'P 1'
#
loop_
_entity.id
_entity.type
_entity.pdbx_description
1 polymer ?
#
loop_
_entity_poly.entity_id
_entity_poly.type
_entity_poly.pdbx_seq_one_letter_code
_entity_poly.pdbx_strand_id
1 'polypeptide(L)'
;MRLGLKLKKESKPAQEQPQDQPTQEFKFDFIFFNSNSQQQFDNQDSKQFKLIVSKKNTQQQMIIQKDYIYIGEIQNNKMHGNGKIYMKQYDAYCNNNYFVYEGEFQNDQIDGKGTEYYGKTNKKKVDGVFSKLSLIEKIQEYNQDGSILIKQQNLQQSMLQQSFIQEDRSANKMFRIKSGVKQTPPQSQSQKPLVKQNDKWTKFDVELSKDHLSSLLSEKAINESIIEAYLNYINYMDSEKYFNLKSLPEIQAYKRTLIIPYFLFEQQKLDILTYFAEFSYLKGQFWQIYQSTFVIVNQNGHWILLELLFEPQDIKMKVYDSCSKKKAIFYVTICKHVWNMIEPLIKQHNLAISWKSKDIIVAECPQLSQPNDSGIFICAYLKYLISNIALDQITQEVINNLRKAELFNIVKKEK
;
A
#
# COMPACT_ATOMS: atom_id res chain seq x y z
N MET A 1 -18.66 -80.17 0.73
CA MET A 1 -17.40 -79.46 0.47
C MET A 1 -17.29 -78.30 1.44
N ARG A 2 -16.33 -78.33 2.37
CA ARG A 2 -16.00 -77.21 3.27
C ARG A 2 -14.65 -76.66 2.80
N LEU A 3 -14.64 -75.42 2.32
CA LEU A 3 -13.43 -74.67 2.00
C LEU A 3 -13.12 -73.73 3.16
N GLY A 4 -11.99 -73.97 3.82
CA GLY A 4 -11.41 -73.06 4.79
C GLY A 4 -10.52 -72.03 4.09
N LEU A 5 -10.56 -70.79 4.58
CA LEU A 5 -9.59 -69.75 4.24
C LEU A 5 -9.08 -69.09 5.53
N LYS A 6 -7.75 -69.14 5.68
CA LYS A 6 -6.96 -68.61 6.79
C LYS A 6 -6.94 -67.08 6.74
N LEU A 7 -7.20 -66.43 7.87
CA LEU A 7 -6.94 -65.00 8.07
C LEU A 7 -5.44 -64.78 8.36
N LYS A 8 -4.81 -63.91 7.55
CA LYS A 8 -3.49 -63.31 7.84
C LYS A 8 -3.67 -62.18 8.87
N LYS A 9 -2.82 -62.14 9.89
CA LYS A 9 -2.67 -60.99 10.80
C LYS A 9 -1.92 -59.87 10.08
N GLU A 10 -2.53 -58.71 9.94
CA GLU A 10 -1.84 -57.46 9.59
C GLU A 10 -1.30 -56.78 10.86
N SER A 11 -0.06 -56.31 10.76
CA SER A 11 0.69 -55.57 11.77
C SER A 11 0.22 -54.11 11.86
N LYS A 12 0.02 -53.60 13.08
CA LYS A 12 -0.26 -52.18 13.36
C LYS A 12 0.89 -51.27 12.87
N PRO A 13 0.60 -50.12 12.24
CA PRO A 13 1.61 -49.08 12.04
C PRO A 13 1.90 -48.33 13.35
N ALA A 14 3.15 -47.90 13.49
CA ALA A 14 3.66 -47.14 14.63
C ALA A 14 3.00 -45.76 14.71
N GLN A 15 2.62 -45.34 15.91
CA GLN A 15 2.16 -43.98 16.20
C GLN A 15 3.36 -43.04 16.20
N GLU A 16 3.42 -42.13 15.24
CA GLU A 16 4.27 -40.95 15.31
C GLU A 16 3.68 -39.96 16.33
N GLN A 17 4.49 -39.56 17.31
CA GLN A 17 4.13 -38.51 18.25
C GLN A 17 4.12 -37.14 17.53
N PRO A 18 3.11 -36.29 17.75
CA PRO A 18 3.14 -34.92 17.24
C PRO A 18 4.28 -34.14 17.89
N GLN A 19 5.17 -33.57 17.09
CA GLN A 19 6.07 -32.51 17.54
C GLN A 19 5.24 -31.24 17.74
N ASP A 20 5.12 -30.79 19.00
CA ASP A 20 4.59 -29.47 19.33
C ASP A 20 5.49 -28.40 18.71
N GLN A 21 5.02 -27.78 17.63
CA GLN A 21 5.60 -26.52 17.16
C GLN A 21 5.17 -25.40 18.11
N PRO A 22 6.07 -24.48 18.49
CA PRO A 22 5.74 -23.39 19.39
C PRO A 22 4.74 -22.43 18.72
N THR A 23 3.48 -22.51 19.12
CA THR A 23 2.44 -21.53 18.78
C THR A 23 2.80 -20.19 19.41
N GLN A 24 3.07 -19.18 18.57
CA GLN A 24 3.27 -17.81 19.04
C GLN A 24 1.92 -17.21 19.48
N GLU A 25 1.68 -17.14 20.78
CA GLU A 25 0.49 -16.50 21.34
C GLU A 25 0.66 -14.97 21.48
N PHE A 26 -0.31 -14.20 20.99
CA PHE A 26 -0.37 -12.74 21.10
C PHE A 26 -1.49 -12.31 22.04
N LYS A 27 -1.28 -11.25 22.83
CA LYS A 27 -2.33 -10.62 23.66
C LYS A 27 -2.68 -9.24 23.08
N PHE A 28 -3.96 -9.01 22.83
CA PHE A 28 -4.51 -7.77 22.30
C PHE A 28 -5.30 -7.06 23.39
N ASP A 29 -4.90 -5.82 23.72
CA ASP A 29 -5.63 -4.97 24.65
C ASP A 29 -6.13 -3.72 23.90
N PHE A 30 -7.45 -3.53 23.84
CA PHE A 30 -8.09 -2.36 23.23
C PHE A 30 -8.36 -1.31 24.30
N ILE A 31 -7.84 -0.09 24.10
CA ILE A 31 -7.97 0.99 25.07
C ILE A 31 -8.64 2.20 24.42
N PHE A 32 -9.76 2.61 25.01
CA PHE A 32 -10.57 3.74 24.56
C PHE A 32 -10.25 4.95 25.43
N PHE A 33 -9.80 6.05 24.81
CA PHE A 33 -9.63 7.32 25.50
C PHE A 33 -10.79 8.25 25.20
N ASN A 34 -11.32 8.88 26.24
CA ASN A 34 -12.20 10.03 26.13
C ASN A 34 -11.37 11.24 26.56
N SER A 35 -10.97 12.10 25.62
CA SER A 35 -10.15 13.28 25.91
C SER A 35 -11.03 14.40 26.47
N ASN A 36 -11.52 14.24 27.70
CA ASN A 36 -12.03 15.38 28.47
C ASN A 36 -10.88 15.96 29.29
N SER A 37 -10.06 16.80 28.67
CA SER A 37 -9.25 17.79 29.39
C SER A 37 -9.43 19.14 28.69
N GLN A 38 -10.20 20.01 29.33
CA GLN A 38 -10.47 21.38 28.92
C GLN A 38 -9.17 22.16 28.67
N GLN A 39 -8.84 22.40 27.41
CA GLN A 39 -8.34 23.69 26.94
C GLN A 39 -9.03 23.96 25.60
N GLN A 40 -9.81 25.05 25.56
CA GLN A 40 -10.60 25.47 24.41
C GLN A 40 -9.74 25.64 23.17
N PHE A 41 -9.97 24.81 22.16
CA PHE A 41 -10.13 25.23 20.78
C PHE A 41 -11.24 24.37 20.15
N ASP A 42 -12.30 25.02 19.68
CA ASP A 42 -13.38 24.42 18.92
C ASP A 42 -12.85 23.72 17.66
N ASN A 43 -12.89 22.38 17.63
CA ASN A 43 -13.63 21.59 16.64
C ASN A 43 -13.34 20.09 16.79
N GLN A 44 -14.41 19.32 16.99
CA GLN A 44 -14.56 17.88 16.75
C GLN A 44 -13.61 16.94 17.50
N ASP A 45 -14.06 16.51 18.68
CA ASP A 45 -13.49 15.39 19.46
C ASP A 45 -13.51 14.07 18.68
N SER A 46 -12.46 13.80 17.91
CA SER A 46 -12.15 12.45 17.45
C SER A 46 -11.60 11.66 18.64
N LYS A 47 -12.39 10.73 19.19
CA LYS A 47 -11.86 9.70 20.10
C LYS A 47 -10.79 8.91 19.35
N GLN A 48 -9.52 9.08 19.73
CA GLN A 48 -8.41 8.37 19.13
C GLN A 48 -8.38 6.93 19.67
N PHE A 49 -8.53 5.93 18.80
CA PHE A 49 -8.35 4.53 19.17
C PHE A 49 -6.87 4.20 19.28
N LYS A 50 -6.50 3.51 20.36
CA LYS A 50 -5.14 2.99 20.58
C LYS A 50 -5.23 1.47 20.74
N LEU A 51 -4.76 0.73 19.73
CA LEU A 51 -4.61 -0.72 19.85
C LEU A 51 -3.22 -1.02 20.39
N ILE A 52 -3.15 -1.73 21.52
CA ILE A 52 -1.89 -2.20 22.10
C ILE A 52 -1.74 -3.70 21.83
N VAL A 53 -0.69 -4.07 21.11
CA VAL A 53 -0.34 -5.46 20.83
C VAL A 53 0.92 -5.81 21.60
N SER A 54 0.86 -6.87 22.39
CA SER A 54 2.02 -7.39 23.11
C SER A 54 2.34 -8.80 22.61
N LYS A 55 3.63 -9.03 22.33
CA LYS A 55 4.14 -10.38 22.04
C LYS A 55 4.54 -11.03 23.37
N LYS A 56 4.05 -12.25 23.61
CA LYS A 56 4.46 -12.99 24.82
C LYS A 56 5.99 -13.16 24.81
N ASN A 57 6.61 -12.91 25.97
CA ASN A 57 8.04 -13.06 26.23
C ASN A 57 8.98 -11.99 25.63
N THR A 58 8.48 -10.82 25.24
CA THR A 58 9.32 -9.67 24.88
C THR A 58 8.87 -8.39 25.59
N GLN A 59 9.82 -7.52 25.95
CA GLN A 59 9.50 -6.16 26.45
C GLN A 59 8.95 -5.23 25.34
N GLN A 60 9.16 -5.59 24.07
CA GLN A 60 8.63 -4.84 22.94
C GLN A 60 7.11 -5.02 22.82
N GLN A 61 6.42 -3.88 22.76
CA GLN A 61 5.00 -3.78 22.53
C GLN A 61 4.75 -2.82 21.36
N MET A 62 3.53 -2.86 20.82
CA MET A 62 3.16 -2.06 19.66
C MET A 62 1.90 -1.24 19.95
N ILE A 63 1.93 0.04 19.60
CA ILE A 63 0.78 0.94 19.59
C ILE A 63 0.40 1.22 18.14
N ILE A 64 -0.85 1.01 17.79
CA ILE A 64 -1.38 1.35 16.46
C ILE A 64 -2.42 2.46 16.64
N GLN A 65 -2.19 3.61 16.00
CA GLN A 65 -3.11 4.76 15.95
C GLN A 65 -3.45 5.11 14.49
N LYS A 66 -4.31 6.11 14.27
CA LYS A 66 -4.75 6.53 12.93
C LYS A 66 -3.57 6.87 12.02
N ASP A 67 -2.64 7.69 12.51
CA ASP A 67 -1.60 8.30 11.68
C ASP A 67 -0.22 7.63 11.83
N TYR A 68 -0.05 6.75 12.82
CA TYR A 68 1.24 6.13 13.07
C TYR A 68 1.16 4.77 13.77
N ILE A 69 2.28 4.05 13.71
CA ILE A 69 2.56 2.83 14.47
C ILE A 69 3.79 3.09 15.33
N TYR A 70 3.71 2.79 16.61
CA TYR A 70 4.84 2.81 17.53
C TYR A 70 5.22 1.38 17.92
N ILE A 71 6.52 1.09 17.96
CA ILE A 71 7.07 -0.17 18.43
C ILE A 71 8.16 0.14 19.45
N GLY A 72 7.97 -0.28 20.70
CA GLY A 72 8.91 0.01 21.78
C GLY A 72 8.34 -0.36 23.14
N GLU A 73 8.89 0.24 24.19
CA GLU A 73 8.37 0.05 25.55
C GLU A 73 7.07 0.86 25.75
N ILE A 74 6.10 0.30 26.47
CA ILE A 74 4.86 1.00 26.84
C ILE A 74 4.68 0.91 28.34
N GLN A 75 4.50 2.06 28.98
CA GLN A 75 4.19 2.15 30.39
C GLN A 75 2.90 2.93 30.59
N ASN A 76 1.97 2.40 31.38
CA ASN A 76 0.66 3.01 31.64
C ASN A 76 -0.09 3.36 30.34
N ASN A 77 -0.02 2.48 29.34
CA ASN A 77 -0.61 2.65 28.02
C ASN A 77 -0.06 3.84 27.21
N LYS A 78 1.13 4.34 27.56
CA LYS A 78 1.83 5.44 26.86
C LYS A 78 3.18 4.98 26.32
N MET A 79 3.60 5.56 25.19
CA MET A 79 4.95 5.34 24.64
C MET A 79 5.98 5.78 25.68
N HIS A 80 6.94 4.91 25.97
CA HIS A 80 7.98 5.14 26.98
C HIS A 80 9.29 4.48 26.57
N GLY A 81 10.40 4.88 27.19
CA GLY A 81 11.70 4.25 26.96
C GLY A 81 12.15 4.36 25.51
N ASN A 82 12.85 3.35 25.01
CA ASN A 82 13.30 3.32 23.63
C ASN A 82 12.23 2.77 22.69
N GLY A 83 12.04 3.42 21.54
CA GLY A 83 11.08 2.96 20.55
C GLY A 83 11.28 3.53 19.16
N LYS A 84 10.39 3.13 18.27
CA LYS A 84 10.36 3.48 16.85
C LYS A 84 8.96 3.95 16.48
N ILE A 85 8.86 5.09 15.78
CA ILE A 85 7.61 5.56 15.16
C ILE A 85 7.70 5.40 13.66
N TYR A 86 6.63 4.84 13.11
CA TYR A 86 6.37 4.79 11.69
C TYR A 86 5.11 5.60 11.38
N MET A 87 5.16 6.53 10.44
CA MET A 87 3.95 7.19 9.94
C MET A 87 3.21 6.26 8.99
N LYS A 88 1.91 6.13 9.20
CA LYS A 88 1.01 5.47 8.25
C LYS A 88 0.77 6.44 7.11
N GLN A 89 1.17 6.07 5.91
CA GLN A 89 0.58 6.68 4.73
C GLN A 89 -0.63 5.84 4.34
N TYR A 90 -1.80 6.48 4.23
CA TYR A 90 -2.98 5.87 3.61
C TYR A 90 -2.79 5.89 2.09
N ASP A 91 -1.78 5.19 1.57
CA ASP A 91 -1.73 4.89 0.14
C ASP A 91 -2.69 3.74 -0.12
N ALA A 92 -3.48 3.84 -1.18
CA ALA A 92 -4.48 2.83 -1.53
C ALA A 92 -3.88 1.45 -1.91
N TYR A 93 -2.56 1.39 -2.11
CA TYR A 93 -1.80 0.19 -2.49
C TYR A 93 -0.46 0.05 -1.78
N CYS A 94 -0.16 0.91 -0.79
CA CYS A 94 1.11 0.87 -0.08
C CYS A 94 0.92 1.11 1.42
N ASN A 95 0.93 0.05 2.23
CA ASN A 95 1.32 0.17 3.65
C ASN A 95 2.83 0.46 3.78
N ASN A 96 3.33 1.48 3.08
CA ASN A 96 4.65 2.02 3.31
C ASN A 96 4.60 2.85 4.58
N ASN A 97 4.78 2.13 5.70
CA ASN A 97 5.08 2.72 6.98
C ASN A 97 6.45 3.41 6.87
N TYR A 98 6.43 4.73 6.75
CA TYR A 98 7.67 5.49 6.70
C TYR A 98 8.29 5.51 8.08
N PHE A 99 9.55 5.13 8.17
CA PHE A 99 10.27 5.25 9.42
C PHE A 99 10.54 6.73 9.67
N VAL A 100 9.99 7.28 10.75
CA VAL A 100 10.05 8.72 11.03
C VAL A 100 11.00 9.02 12.16
N TYR A 101 10.99 8.18 13.20
CA TYR A 101 11.80 8.43 14.39
C TYR A 101 12.19 7.14 15.11
N GLU A 102 13.40 7.14 15.67
CA GLU A 102 13.88 6.13 16.62
C GLU A 102 14.61 6.82 17.78
N GLY A 103 14.24 6.51 19.01
CA GLY A 103 14.86 7.12 20.18
C GLY A 103 14.02 7.00 21.44
N GLU A 104 14.25 7.92 22.36
CA GLU A 104 13.65 7.93 23.70
C GLU A 104 12.28 8.62 23.74
N PHE A 105 11.39 8.06 24.56
CA PHE A 105 10.01 8.49 24.75
C PHE A 105 9.66 8.64 26.22
N GLN A 106 8.88 9.68 26.53
CA GLN A 106 8.28 9.87 27.85
C GLN A 106 6.82 10.28 27.72
N ASN A 107 5.91 9.42 28.20
CA ASN A 107 4.47 9.70 28.27
C ASN A 107 3.85 10.14 26.93
N ASP A 108 4.05 9.35 25.87
CA ASP A 108 3.61 9.64 24.49
C ASP A 108 4.34 10.81 23.77
N GLN A 109 5.41 11.35 24.36
CA GLN A 109 6.24 12.39 23.73
C GLN A 109 7.64 11.88 23.42
N ILE A 110 8.20 12.36 22.31
CA ILE A 110 9.62 12.20 22.02
C ILE A 110 10.40 13.06 23.02
N ASP A 111 11.21 12.43 23.87
CA ASP A 111 11.95 13.11 24.95
C ASP A 111 13.24 12.33 25.24
N GLY A 112 14.38 12.97 24.98
CA GLY A 112 15.70 12.36 25.08
C GLY A 112 16.41 12.20 23.73
N LYS A 113 17.33 11.24 23.64
CA LYS A 113 18.17 11.03 22.45
C LYS A 113 17.42 10.29 21.35
N GLY A 114 17.66 10.67 20.09
CA GLY A 114 17.15 9.90 18.96
C GLY A 114 17.59 10.40 17.59
N THR A 115 16.99 9.78 16.58
CA THR A 115 17.22 10.01 15.16
C THR A 115 15.89 10.24 14.46
N GLU A 116 15.74 11.37 13.79
CA GLU A 116 14.67 11.64 12.84
C GLU A 116 15.10 11.21 11.42
N TYR A 117 14.15 10.73 10.62
CA TYR A 117 14.39 10.20 9.28
C TYR A 117 13.58 10.96 8.22
N TYR A 118 14.10 11.01 6.99
CA TYR A 118 13.34 11.41 5.81
C TYR A 118 12.38 10.28 5.45
N GLY A 119 11.15 10.34 6.00
CA GLY A 119 10.17 9.26 5.95
C GLY A 119 10.14 8.46 4.65
N LYS A 120 10.05 9.12 3.49
CA LYS A 120 9.98 8.47 2.17
C LYS A 120 11.18 7.60 1.77
N THR A 121 12.35 7.90 2.32
CA THR A 121 13.62 7.26 1.92
C THR A 121 14.21 6.39 3.02
N ASN A 122 13.64 6.42 4.24
CA ASN A 122 14.21 5.84 5.45
C ASN A 122 15.68 6.24 5.72
N LYS A 123 16.15 7.34 5.11
CA LYS A 123 17.48 7.88 5.35
C LYS A 123 17.45 8.82 6.55
N LYS A 124 18.52 8.82 7.33
CA LYS A 124 18.64 9.73 8.48
C LYS A 124 18.51 11.17 8.03
N LYS A 125 17.81 11.98 8.82
CA LYS A 125 17.68 13.43 8.65
C LYS A 125 18.51 14.15 9.70
N VAL A 126 18.33 13.79 10.97
CA VAL A 126 19.07 14.40 12.08
C VAL A 126 19.20 13.43 13.25
N ASP A 127 20.39 13.36 13.84
CA ASP A 127 20.63 12.78 15.17
C ASP A 127 20.68 13.94 16.18
N GLY A 128 19.99 13.80 17.32
CA GLY A 128 19.91 14.88 18.31
C GLY A 128 19.28 14.50 19.64
N VAL A 129 19.14 15.51 20.51
CA VAL A 129 18.37 15.46 21.75
C VAL A 129 17.08 16.25 21.56
N PHE A 130 15.97 15.63 21.88
CA PHE A 130 14.63 16.16 21.70
C PHE A 130 13.96 16.36 23.06
N SER A 131 13.06 17.33 23.15
CA SER A 131 12.14 17.46 24.27
C SER A 131 10.78 17.89 23.74
N LYS A 132 9.76 17.09 24.01
CA LYS A 132 8.38 17.31 23.56
C LYS A 132 8.28 17.57 22.05
N LEU A 133 8.88 16.68 21.25
CA LEU A 133 8.97 16.77 19.78
C LEU A 133 9.88 17.88 19.23
N SER A 134 10.41 18.77 20.07
CA SER A 134 11.32 19.85 19.64
C SER A 134 12.76 19.38 19.70
N LEU A 135 13.53 19.60 18.62
CA LEU A 135 14.97 19.36 18.62
C LEU A 135 15.67 20.42 19.48
N ILE A 136 16.24 20.01 20.61
CA ILE A 136 16.94 20.89 21.57
C ILE A 136 18.43 20.97 21.24
N GLU A 137 19.04 19.83 20.92
CA GLU A 137 20.45 19.74 20.56
C GLU A 137 20.61 18.95 19.26
N LYS A 138 21.23 19.57 18.26
CA LYS A 138 21.55 18.93 16.98
C LYS A 138 22.96 18.37 17.05
N ILE A 139 23.10 17.04 17.02
CA ILE A 139 24.40 16.35 17.06
C ILE A 139 24.94 16.18 15.64
N GLN A 140 24.11 15.68 14.71
CA GLN A 140 24.50 15.44 13.32
C GLN A 140 23.31 15.63 12.39
N GLU A 141 23.52 16.29 11.25
CA GLU A 141 22.51 16.45 10.20
C GLU A 141 22.95 15.78 8.90
N TYR A 142 22.00 15.34 8.10
CA TYR A 142 22.23 14.55 6.89
C TYR A 142 21.43 15.08 5.71
N ASN A 143 22.00 14.97 4.52
CA ASN A 143 21.33 15.20 3.25
C ASN A 143 20.32 14.07 2.96
N GLN A 144 19.39 14.31 2.02
CA GLN A 144 18.43 13.29 1.57
C GLN A 144 19.09 12.08 0.91
N ASP A 145 20.35 12.19 0.46
CA ASP A 145 21.11 11.05 -0.05
C ASP A 145 21.75 10.20 1.07
N GLY A 146 21.72 10.68 2.32
CA GLY A 146 22.31 10.05 3.50
C GLY A 146 23.71 10.57 3.86
N SER A 147 24.28 11.46 3.05
CA SER A 147 25.59 12.06 3.34
C SER A 147 25.51 13.07 4.49
N ILE A 148 26.59 13.19 5.26
CA ILE A 148 26.71 14.10 6.41
C ILE A 148 26.69 15.55 5.90
N LEU A 149 25.76 16.36 6.42
CA LEU A 149 25.71 17.80 6.18
C LEU A 149 26.74 18.48 7.09
N ILE A 150 27.91 18.79 6.54
CA ILE A 150 28.96 19.51 7.28
C ILE A 150 28.56 20.98 7.37
N LYS A 151 28.15 21.45 8.56
CA LYS A 151 27.99 22.88 8.81
C LYS A 151 29.36 23.56 8.78
N GLN A 152 29.49 24.52 7.87
CA GLN A 152 30.69 25.31 7.58
C GLN A 152 31.17 26.21 8.74
N GLN A 153 30.72 26.00 9.98
CA GLN A 153 31.02 26.87 11.12
C GLN A 153 32.34 26.54 11.86
N ASN A 154 33.00 25.41 11.57
CA ASN A 154 34.31 25.07 12.16
C ASN A 154 35.48 24.96 11.17
N LEU A 155 35.26 25.22 9.88
CA LEU A 155 36.32 25.15 8.86
C LEU A 155 37.30 26.34 8.94
N GLN A 156 36.94 27.45 9.59
CA GLN A 156 37.90 28.53 9.84
C GLN A 156 38.90 28.19 10.96
N GLN A 157 38.57 27.32 11.92
CA GLN A 157 39.53 26.92 12.96
C GLN A 157 40.46 25.79 12.51
N SER A 158 40.01 24.86 11.66
CA SER A 158 40.90 23.79 11.16
C SER A 158 41.86 24.26 10.06
N MET A 159 41.49 25.25 9.23
CA MET A 159 42.41 25.83 8.24
C MET A 159 43.45 26.80 8.85
N LEU A 160 43.20 27.34 10.05
CA LEU A 160 44.19 28.15 10.79
C LEU A 160 45.23 27.29 11.54
N GLN A 161 44.98 25.99 11.77
CA GLN A 161 45.99 25.08 12.35
C GLN A 161 46.87 24.37 11.31
N GLN A 162 46.46 24.32 10.04
CA GLN A 162 47.27 23.71 8.97
C GLN A 162 48.16 24.70 8.20
N SER A 163 48.10 26.00 8.48
CA SER A 163 48.92 27.02 7.81
C SER A 163 50.26 27.34 8.52
N PHE A 164 50.61 26.61 9.58
CA PHE A 164 51.85 26.84 10.35
C PHE A 164 52.84 25.66 10.39
N ILE A 165 52.80 24.75 9.41
CA ILE A 165 53.87 23.75 9.26
C ILE A 165 54.20 23.60 7.76
N GLN A 166 55.48 23.81 7.43
CA GLN A 166 56.18 23.67 6.15
C GLN A 166 56.38 24.94 5.29
N GLU A 167 57.29 25.79 5.76
CA GLU A 167 58.46 26.11 4.92
C GLU A 167 59.37 24.87 4.90
N ASP A 168 59.71 24.33 3.73
CA ASP A 168 61.04 24.50 3.13
C ASP A 168 61.22 23.59 1.88
N ARG A 169 61.92 24.15 0.89
CA ARG A 169 62.67 23.49 -0.20
C ARG A 169 61.96 22.79 -1.38
N SER A 170 61.95 23.56 -2.48
CA SER A 170 62.60 23.25 -3.77
C SER A 170 62.19 21.98 -4.52
N ALA A 171 61.53 22.15 -5.67
CA ALA A 171 62.18 21.93 -6.98
C ALA A 171 61.17 22.14 -8.14
N ASN A 172 61.66 22.86 -9.14
CA ASN A 172 61.12 23.07 -10.47
C ASN A 172 60.31 21.91 -11.07
N LYS A 173 59.14 22.23 -11.63
CA LYS A 173 58.77 21.79 -12.98
C LYS A 173 57.65 22.64 -13.57
N MET A 174 58.03 23.46 -14.55
CA MET A 174 57.13 24.07 -15.54
C MET A 174 56.29 22.98 -16.22
N PHE A 175 54.97 23.12 -16.19
CA PHE A 175 54.10 22.54 -17.22
C PHE A 175 53.29 23.64 -17.91
N ARG A 176 53.69 23.88 -19.15
CA ARG A 176 53.06 24.74 -20.16
C ARG A 176 51.82 24.00 -20.67
N ILE A 177 50.62 24.50 -20.41
CA ILE A 177 49.41 24.05 -21.13
C ILE A 177 49.07 25.11 -22.17
N LYS A 178 49.21 24.74 -23.44
CA LYS A 178 48.87 25.57 -24.60
C LYS A 178 47.35 25.68 -24.73
N SER A 179 46.85 26.90 -24.74
CA SER A 179 45.48 27.27 -25.08
C SER A 179 45.24 27.10 -26.59
N GLY A 180 44.34 26.18 -26.94
CA GLY A 180 43.79 26.04 -28.28
C GLY A 180 42.34 26.52 -28.30
N VAL A 181 42.12 27.84 -28.39
CA VAL A 181 40.80 28.44 -28.53
C VAL A 181 40.43 28.46 -30.02
N LYS A 182 39.55 27.56 -30.46
CA LYS A 182 38.81 27.72 -31.71
C LYS A 182 37.59 28.60 -31.43
N GLN A 183 37.56 29.79 -32.02
CA GLN A 183 36.40 30.67 -32.02
C GLN A 183 35.33 30.10 -32.97
N THR A 184 34.14 29.82 -32.44
CA THR A 184 32.91 29.62 -33.21
C THR A 184 32.09 30.92 -33.17
N PRO A 185 31.43 31.32 -34.26
CA PRO A 185 30.71 32.59 -34.32
C PRO A 185 29.41 32.55 -33.50
N PRO A 186 28.91 33.71 -33.01
CA PRO A 186 27.74 33.76 -32.16
C PRO A 186 26.47 33.62 -33.01
N GLN A 187 25.76 32.51 -32.87
CA GLN A 187 24.35 32.44 -33.26
C GLN A 187 23.50 32.96 -32.10
N SER A 188 23.10 34.22 -32.21
CA SER A 188 22.03 34.81 -31.42
C SER A 188 20.68 34.30 -31.93
N GLN A 189 20.18 33.21 -31.35
CA GLN A 189 18.74 32.94 -31.29
C GLN A 189 18.40 32.67 -29.83
N SER A 190 17.91 33.72 -29.17
CA SER A 190 17.20 33.62 -27.90
C SER A 190 15.88 32.88 -28.15
N GLN A 191 15.93 31.55 -28.21
CA GLN A 191 14.75 30.74 -27.98
C GLN A 191 14.39 30.92 -26.50
N LYS A 192 13.32 31.67 -26.22
CA LYS A 192 12.67 31.63 -24.92
C LYS A 192 12.45 30.16 -24.57
N PRO A 193 12.89 29.68 -23.39
CA PRO A 193 12.57 28.33 -22.98
C PRO A 193 11.04 28.22 -22.96
N LEU A 194 10.51 27.38 -23.85
CA LEU A 194 9.10 27.02 -23.82
C LEU A 194 8.92 26.26 -22.51
N VAL A 195 8.49 26.96 -21.47
CA VAL A 195 8.08 26.35 -20.21
C VAL A 195 6.89 25.48 -20.57
N LYS A 196 7.12 24.19 -20.86
CA LYS A 196 6.06 23.20 -20.97
C LYS A 196 5.37 23.23 -19.61
N GLN A 197 4.20 23.86 -19.55
CA GLN A 197 3.33 23.75 -18.39
C GLN A 197 3.16 22.26 -18.14
N ASN A 198 3.58 21.82 -16.95
CA ASN A 198 3.48 20.43 -16.57
C ASN A 198 1.99 20.18 -16.30
N ASP A 199 1.26 19.79 -17.35
CA ASP A 199 -0.18 19.52 -17.36
C ASP A 199 -0.54 18.21 -16.64
N LYS A 200 0.37 17.71 -15.80
CA LYS A 200 0.24 16.51 -15.00
C LYS A 200 -0.06 16.84 -13.55
N TRP A 201 -0.83 16.01 -12.88
CA TRP A 201 -1.08 16.07 -11.44
C TRP A 201 -1.22 14.65 -10.89
N THR A 202 -1.05 14.48 -9.59
CA THR A 202 -1.26 13.19 -8.93
C THR A 202 -2.55 13.22 -8.14
N LYS A 203 -3.37 12.17 -8.24
CA LYS A 203 -4.56 12.00 -7.40
C LYS A 203 -4.81 10.51 -7.16
N PHE A 204 -5.10 10.17 -5.90
CA PHE A 204 -5.14 8.78 -5.43
C PHE A 204 -3.93 7.98 -5.95
N ASP A 205 -2.74 8.59 -5.82
CA ASP A 205 -1.43 8.02 -6.19
C ASP A 205 -1.23 7.69 -7.67
N VAL A 206 -2.13 8.13 -8.54
CA VAL A 206 -1.98 7.99 -9.98
C VAL A 206 -1.59 9.32 -10.61
N GLU A 207 -0.56 9.30 -11.47
CA GLU A 207 -0.22 10.45 -12.31
C GLU A 207 -1.25 10.60 -13.45
N LEU A 208 -1.94 11.74 -13.45
CA LEU A 208 -3.02 12.07 -14.36
C LEU A 208 -2.66 13.27 -15.23
N SER A 209 -3.35 13.41 -16.37
CA SER A 209 -3.15 14.48 -17.34
C SER A 209 -4.48 14.92 -17.95
N LYS A 210 -4.47 16.04 -18.69
CA LYS A 210 -5.65 16.52 -19.43
C LYS A 210 -6.20 15.47 -20.42
N ASP A 211 -5.34 14.64 -20.99
CA ASP A 211 -5.75 13.60 -21.93
C ASP A 211 -6.62 12.54 -21.24
N HIS A 212 -6.31 12.18 -19.99
CA HIS A 212 -7.15 11.28 -19.20
C HIS A 212 -8.55 11.87 -18.99
N LEU A 213 -8.67 13.16 -18.62
CA LEU A 213 -9.97 13.82 -18.50
C LEU A 213 -10.72 13.85 -19.83
N SER A 214 -10.02 14.10 -20.94
CA SER A 214 -10.64 14.11 -22.27
C SER A 214 -11.24 12.75 -22.64
N SER A 215 -10.61 11.64 -22.20
CA SER A 215 -11.12 10.29 -22.47
C SER A 215 -12.48 10.03 -21.80
N LEU A 216 -12.71 10.59 -20.60
CA LEU A 216 -14.00 10.52 -19.90
C LEU A 216 -15.10 11.34 -20.57
N LEU A 217 -14.73 12.47 -21.18
CA LEU A 217 -15.69 13.34 -21.87
C LEU A 217 -16.03 12.86 -23.29
N SER A 218 -15.20 11.98 -23.86
CA SER A 218 -15.40 11.37 -25.16
C SER A 218 -16.06 9.99 -25.06
N GLU A 219 -16.57 9.45 -26.17
CA GLU A 219 -17.03 8.04 -26.28
C GLU A 219 -15.86 7.04 -26.46
N LYS A 220 -14.62 7.46 -26.15
CA LYS A 220 -13.45 6.60 -26.20
C LYS A 220 -13.40 5.67 -24.99
N ALA A 221 -12.63 4.59 -25.15
CA ALA A 221 -12.28 3.72 -24.04
C ALA A 221 -11.55 4.51 -22.98
N ILE A 222 -11.90 4.28 -21.72
CA ILE A 222 -11.23 4.92 -20.59
C ILE A 222 -9.84 4.33 -20.40
N ASN A 223 -8.90 5.19 -19.99
CA ASN A 223 -7.52 4.80 -19.74
C ASN A 223 -7.39 3.97 -18.45
N GLU A 224 -6.43 3.06 -18.42
CA GLU A 224 -6.05 2.26 -17.24
C GLU A 224 -5.81 3.12 -16.00
N SER A 225 -5.16 4.29 -16.14
CA SER A 225 -4.90 5.22 -15.03
C SER A 225 -6.18 5.75 -14.38
N ILE A 226 -7.28 5.88 -15.14
CA ILE A 226 -8.56 6.29 -14.58
C ILE A 226 -9.18 5.17 -13.76
N ILE A 227 -9.05 3.93 -14.25
CA ILE A 227 -9.53 2.75 -13.53
C ILE A 227 -8.71 2.59 -12.27
N GLU A 228 -7.39 2.63 -12.35
CA GLU A 228 -6.48 2.59 -11.19
C GLU A 228 -6.84 3.65 -10.15
N ALA A 229 -7.02 4.92 -10.56
CA ALA A 229 -7.42 5.99 -9.65
C ALA A 229 -8.79 5.72 -8.99
N TYR A 230 -9.72 5.11 -9.72
CA TYR A 230 -11.03 4.73 -9.19
C TYR A 230 -10.95 3.59 -8.19
N LEU A 231 -10.14 2.56 -8.47
CA LEU A 231 -9.90 1.47 -7.53
C LEU A 231 -9.23 2.00 -6.25
N ASN A 232 -8.30 2.96 -6.38
CA ASN A 232 -7.68 3.61 -5.24
C ASN A 232 -8.65 4.42 -4.41
N TYR A 233 -9.54 5.17 -5.06
CA TYR A 233 -10.63 5.86 -4.39
C TYR A 233 -11.51 4.88 -3.60
N ILE A 234 -11.88 3.73 -4.18
CA ILE A 234 -12.69 2.74 -3.44
C ILE A 234 -11.94 2.19 -2.22
N ASN A 235 -10.67 1.82 -2.36
CA ASN A 235 -9.84 1.34 -1.25
C ASN A 235 -9.72 2.39 -0.14
N TYR A 236 -9.56 3.66 -0.52
CA TYR A 236 -9.56 4.79 0.42
C TYR A 236 -10.89 4.88 1.17
N MET A 237 -12.02 4.85 0.46
CA MET A 237 -13.36 4.93 1.08
C MET A 237 -13.67 3.74 2.00
N ASP A 238 -13.29 2.53 1.62
CA ASP A 238 -13.42 1.33 2.47
C ASP A 238 -12.59 1.48 3.76
N SER A 239 -11.35 1.94 3.61
CA SER A 239 -10.44 2.13 4.74
C SER A 239 -10.97 3.20 5.70
N GLU A 240 -11.36 4.37 5.18
CA GLU A 240 -11.98 5.43 5.98
C GLU A 240 -13.20 4.91 6.73
N LYS A 241 -14.09 4.16 6.08
CA LYS A 241 -15.27 3.60 6.75
C LYS A 241 -14.88 2.63 7.86
N TYR A 242 -13.98 1.68 7.58
CA TYR A 242 -13.53 0.68 8.54
C TYR A 242 -12.85 1.29 9.77
N PHE A 243 -11.93 2.22 9.58
CA PHE A 243 -11.16 2.82 10.67
C PHE A 243 -11.96 3.85 11.50
N ASN A 244 -13.11 4.30 11.00
CA ASN A 244 -14.03 5.19 11.73
C ASN A 244 -15.11 4.43 12.53
N LEU A 245 -15.17 3.08 12.46
CA LEU A 245 -16.07 2.28 13.29
C LEU A 245 -15.69 2.37 14.77
N LYS A 246 -16.69 2.44 15.65
CA LYS A 246 -16.46 2.80 17.06
C LYS A 246 -16.47 1.62 18.01
N SER A 247 -17.09 0.52 17.61
CA SER A 247 -17.26 -0.66 18.47
C SER A 247 -16.66 -1.91 17.85
N LEU A 248 -16.19 -2.82 18.71
CA LEU A 248 -15.66 -4.12 18.27
C LEU A 248 -16.70 -4.94 17.47
N PRO A 249 -18.00 -4.99 17.85
CA PRO A 249 -19.01 -5.67 17.04
C PRO A 249 -19.17 -5.07 15.64
N GLU A 250 -19.14 -3.74 15.49
CA GLU A 250 -19.17 -3.09 14.18
C GLU A 250 -17.97 -3.48 13.33
N ILE A 251 -16.76 -3.45 13.92
CA ILE A 251 -15.51 -3.82 13.24
C ILE A 251 -15.55 -5.29 12.79
N GLN A 252 -16.05 -6.19 13.63
CA GLN A 252 -16.18 -7.61 13.31
C GLN A 252 -17.27 -7.89 12.28
N ALA A 253 -18.34 -7.09 12.25
CA ALA A 253 -19.42 -7.19 11.27
C ALA A 253 -19.06 -6.55 9.92
N TYR A 254 -18.08 -5.65 9.89
CA TYR A 254 -17.69 -4.94 8.68
C TYR A 254 -16.90 -5.85 7.72
N LYS A 255 -17.47 -6.06 6.53
CA LYS A 255 -16.86 -6.84 5.47
C LYS A 255 -15.96 -5.94 4.64
N ARG A 256 -14.64 -6.04 4.83
CA ARG A 256 -13.71 -5.27 4.00
C ARG A 256 -13.69 -5.78 2.57
N THR A 257 -13.50 -4.85 1.66
CA THR A 257 -13.30 -5.16 0.24
C THR A 257 -11.81 -5.14 -0.09
N LEU A 258 -11.33 -6.18 -0.76
CA LEU A 258 -10.03 -6.22 -1.42
C LEU A 258 -10.23 -6.12 -2.93
N ILE A 259 -9.51 -5.20 -3.57
CA ILE A 259 -9.50 -5.06 -5.02
C ILE A 259 -8.08 -5.33 -5.51
N ILE A 260 -7.93 -6.32 -6.39
CA ILE A 260 -6.65 -6.72 -6.99
C ILE A 260 -6.60 -6.16 -8.43
N PRO A 261 -5.79 -5.14 -8.71
CA PRO A 261 -5.66 -4.54 -10.05
C PRO A 261 -4.78 -5.42 -10.95
N TYR A 262 -5.30 -6.55 -11.42
CA TYR A 262 -4.51 -7.60 -12.06
C TYR A 262 -3.66 -7.13 -13.25
N PHE A 263 -4.23 -6.22 -14.05
CA PHE A 263 -3.58 -5.61 -15.20
C PHE A 263 -2.25 -4.90 -14.87
N LEU A 264 -2.04 -4.44 -13.64
CA LEU A 264 -0.77 -3.85 -13.23
C LEU A 264 0.35 -4.89 -13.07
N PHE A 265 0.03 -6.12 -12.69
CA PHE A 265 1.02 -7.20 -12.59
C PHE A 265 1.41 -7.73 -13.97
N GLU A 266 0.45 -7.87 -14.89
CA GLU A 266 0.74 -8.28 -16.28
C GLU A 266 1.71 -7.29 -16.96
N GLN A 267 1.64 -6.01 -16.59
CA GLN A 267 2.50 -4.95 -17.10
C GLN A 267 3.81 -4.81 -16.32
N GLN A 268 4.07 -5.64 -15.30
CA GLN A 268 5.22 -5.54 -14.40
C GLN A 268 5.33 -4.19 -13.69
N LYS A 269 4.21 -3.46 -13.54
CA LYS A 269 4.14 -2.21 -12.78
C LYS A 269 4.04 -2.46 -11.28
N LEU A 270 3.54 -3.63 -10.90
CA LEU A 270 3.41 -4.07 -9.52
C LEU A 270 3.99 -5.48 -9.38
N ASP A 271 4.70 -5.74 -8.29
CA ASP A 271 5.10 -7.09 -7.90
C ASP A 271 4.06 -7.67 -6.93
N ILE A 272 3.60 -8.89 -7.20
CA ILE A 272 2.53 -9.48 -6.39
C ILE A 272 2.98 -9.83 -4.97
N LEU A 273 4.20 -10.32 -4.81
CA LEU A 273 4.70 -10.66 -3.48
C LEU A 273 4.80 -9.40 -2.63
N THR A 274 5.25 -8.30 -3.22
CA THR A 274 5.29 -6.98 -2.60
C THR A 274 3.89 -6.49 -2.24
N TYR A 275 2.94 -6.54 -3.19
CA TYR A 275 1.55 -6.15 -2.96
C TYR A 275 0.91 -6.89 -1.78
N PHE A 276 1.14 -8.21 -1.68
CA PHE A 276 0.59 -9.00 -0.59
C PHE A 276 1.42 -8.97 0.69
N ALA A 277 2.73 -8.71 0.62
CA ALA A 277 3.58 -8.52 1.79
C ALA A 277 3.10 -7.36 2.66
N GLU A 278 2.44 -6.37 2.06
CA GLU A 278 1.80 -5.29 2.78
C GLU A 278 0.71 -5.74 3.74
N PHE A 279 0.11 -6.91 3.52
CA PHE A 279 -0.89 -7.50 4.41
C PHE A 279 -0.29 -8.50 5.40
N SER A 280 1.04 -8.65 5.43
CA SER A 280 1.74 -9.59 6.33
C SER A 280 1.42 -9.37 7.81
N TYR A 281 1.10 -8.12 8.20
CA TYR A 281 0.69 -7.79 9.57
C TYR A 281 -0.62 -8.47 9.99
N LEU A 282 -1.45 -8.92 9.04
CA LEU A 282 -2.70 -9.64 9.30
C LEU A 282 -2.49 -11.12 9.62
N LYS A 283 -1.27 -11.67 9.54
CA LYS A 283 -0.86 -13.01 10.05
C LYS A 283 -1.92 -14.12 9.91
N GLY A 284 -2.38 -14.39 8.69
CA GLY A 284 -3.37 -15.44 8.40
C GLY A 284 -4.84 -15.05 8.64
N GLN A 285 -5.12 -13.92 9.29
CA GLN A 285 -6.46 -13.33 9.42
C GLN A 285 -6.87 -12.51 8.21
N PHE A 286 -5.98 -12.35 7.21
CA PHE A 286 -6.23 -11.59 5.99
C PHE A 286 -7.59 -11.93 5.37
N TRP A 287 -7.84 -13.23 5.19
CA TRP A 287 -9.08 -13.74 4.57
C TRP A 287 -10.30 -13.67 5.49
N GLN A 288 -10.11 -13.48 6.80
CA GLN A 288 -11.22 -13.23 7.73
C GLN A 288 -11.70 -11.78 7.65
N ILE A 289 -10.77 -10.86 7.35
CA ILE A 289 -11.02 -9.41 7.25
C ILE A 289 -11.57 -9.05 5.87
N TYR A 290 -10.92 -9.53 4.81
CA TYR A 290 -11.31 -9.26 3.42
C TYR A 290 -12.27 -10.32 2.92
N GLN A 291 -13.55 -10.13 3.20
CA GLN A 291 -14.62 -11.07 2.85
C GLN A 291 -15.16 -10.87 1.42
N SER A 292 -14.89 -9.72 0.82
CA SER A 292 -15.22 -9.44 -0.59
C SER A 292 -13.92 -9.19 -1.35
N THR A 293 -13.53 -10.11 -2.21
CA THR A 293 -12.31 -9.97 -3.02
C THR A 293 -12.64 -9.92 -4.50
N PHE A 294 -12.19 -8.85 -5.14
CA PHE A 294 -12.39 -8.59 -6.55
C PHE A 294 -11.06 -8.54 -7.29
N VAL A 295 -11.04 -9.01 -8.53
CA VAL A 295 -9.87 -8.97 -9.42
C VAL A 295 -10.26 -8.28 -10.72
N ILE A 296 -9.53 -7.24 -11.10
CA ILE A 296 -9.79 -6.45 -12.31
C ILE A 296 -8.79 -6.84 -13.38
N VAL A 297 -9.27 -7.43 -14.48
CA VAL A 297 -8.45 -7.91 -15.59
C VAL A 297 -8.66 -7.01 -16.80
N ASN A 298 -7.57 -6.65 -17.50
CA ASN A 298 -7.65 -5.99 -18.80
C ASN A 298 -7.02 -6.90 -19.85
N GLN A 299 -7.84 -7.53 -20.69
CA GLN A 299 -7.36 -8.38 -21.76
C GLN A 299 -7.55 -7.71 -23.11
N ASN A 300 -6.45 -7.22 -23.69
CA ASN A 300 -6.43 -6.55 -25.00
C ASN A 300 -7.43 -5.38 -25.10
N GLY A 301 -7.51 -4.55 -24.06
CA GLY A 301 -8.40 -3.39 -24.00
C GLY A 301 -9.85 -3.71 -23.61
N HIS A 302 -10.14 -4.97 -23.24
CA HIS A 302 -11.43 -5.38 -22.70
C HIS A 302 -11.33 -5.67 -21.21
N TRP A 303 -12.18 -5.01 -20.44
CA TRP A 303 -12.17 -5.07 -18.98
C TRP A 303 -13.14 -6.13 -18.44
N ILE A 304 -12.65 -6.93 -17.51
CA ILE A 304 -13.39 -8.02 -16.87
C ILE A 304 -13.21 -7.91 -15.36
N LEU A 305 -14.29 -8.15 -14.62
CA LEU A 305 -14.27 -8.23 -13.16
C LEU A 305 -14.45 -9.68 -12.74
N LEU A 306 -13.59 -10.16 -11.86
CA LEU A 306 -13.75 -11.43 -11.17
C LEU A 306 -14.06 -11.17 -9.70
N GLU A 307 -14.97 -11.94 -9.14
CA GLU A 307 -15.20 -12.04 -7.70
C GLU A 307 -14.71 -13.41 -7.22
N LEU A 308 -13.85 -13.40 -6.20
CA LEU A 308 -13.36 -14.62 -5.56
C LEU A 308 -14.31 -14.99 -4.42
N LEU A 309 -15.00 -16.11 -4.60
CA LEU A 309 -15.93 -16.67 -3.63
C LEU A 309 -15.21 -17.78 -2.86
N PHE A 310 -14.76 -17.46 -1.66
CA PHE A 310 -14.08 -18.39 -0.78
C PHE A 310 -15.09 -19.33 -0.10
N GLU A 311 -14.97 -20.63 -0.36
CA GLU A 311 -15.65 -21.70 0.35
C GLU A 311 -14.65 -22.41 1.29
N PRO A 312 -15.10 -23.23 2.26
CA PRO A 312 -14.20 -23.80 3.27
C PRO A 312 -13.00 -24.60 2.74
N GLN A 313 -13.10 -25.17 1.53
CA GLN A 313 -12.04 -26.01 0.92
C GLN A 313 -11.74 -25.63 -0.53
N ASP A 314 -12.55 -24.78 -1.15
CA ASP A 314 -12.47 -24.46 -2.57
C ASP A 314 -12.71 -22.95 -2.78
N ILE A 315 -12.26 -22.41 -3.92
CA ILE A 315 -12.63 -21.07 -4.38
C ILE A 315 -13.42 -21.20 -5.66
N LYS A 316 -14.54 -20.48 -5.74
CA LYS A 316 -15.27 -20.24 -6.99
C LYS A 316 -14.91 -18.85 -7.52
N MET A 317 -14.79 -18.73 -8.83
CA MET A 317 -14.54 -17.44 -9.49
C MET A 317 -15.77 -17.04 -10.28
N LYS A 318 -16.43 -15.97 -9.85
CA LYS A 318 -17.57 -15.42 -10.55
C LYS A 318 -17.12 -14.29 -11.48
N VAL A 319 -17.44 -14.43 -12.76
CA VAL A 319 -16.98 -13.56 -13.85
C VAL A 319 -18.10 -12.60 -14.22
N TYR A 320 -17.82 -11.30 -14.17
CA TYR A 320 -18.68 -10.24 -14.65
C TYR A 320 -18.06 -9.64 -15.92
N ASP A 321 -18.73 -9.88 -17.05
CA ASP A 321 -18.29 -9.44 -18.37
C ASP A 321 -19.45 -8.73 -19.09
N SER A 322 -19.26 -7.44 -19.35
CA SER A 322 -20.23 -6.60 -20.07
C SER A 322 -20.35 -6.95 -21.56
N CYS A 323 -19.47 -7.80 -22.08
CA CYS A 323 -19.46 -8.30 -23.45
C CYS A 323 -19.39 -9.84 -23.49
N SER A 324 -20.42 -10.49 -22.95
CA SER A 324 -20.53 -11.95 -22.70
C SER A 324 -20.47 -12.88 -23.92
N LYS A 325 -20.08 -12.41 -25.12
CA LYS A 325 -19.99 -13.22 -26.35
C LYS A 325 -18.78 -14.17 -26.39
N LYS A 326 -18.02 -14.31 -25.30
CA LYS A 326 -16.79 -15.10 -25.26
C LYS A 326 -17.08 -16.58 -24.99
N LYS A 327 -16.25 -17.46 -25.57
CA LYS A 327 -16.32 -18.91 -25.34
C LYS A 327 -15.86 -19.24 -23.91
N ALA A 328 -16.42 -20.27 -23.28
CA ALA A 328 -16.05 -20.68 -21.92
C ALA A 328 -14.53 -20.86 -21.70
N ILE A 329 -13.80 -21.34 -22.71
CA ILE A 329 -12.33 -21.52 -22.66
C ILE A 329 -11.56 -20.22 -22.37
N PHE A 330 -12.11 -19.09 -22.79
CA PHE A 330 -11.53 -17.77 -22.54
C PHE A 330 -11.50 -17.48 -21.04
N TYR A 331 -12.63 -17.64 -20.36
CA TYR A 331 -12.72 -17.43 -18.91
C TYR A 331 -11.89 -18.45 -18.12
N VAL A 332 -11.86 -19.73 -18.56
CA VAL A 332 -10.99 -20.74 -17.94
C VAL A 332 -9.53 -20.32 -17.95
N THR A 333 -9.07 -19.75 -19.06
CA THR A 333 -7.67 -19.32 -19.21
C THR A 333 -7.36 -18.17 -18.27
N ILE A 334 -8.23 -17.16 -18.19
CA ILE A 334 -8.07 -16.00 -17.30
C ILE A 334 -8.08 -16.44 -15.84
N CYS A 335 -9.11 -17.19 -15.42
CA CYS A 335 -9.25 -17.66 -14.04
C CYS A 335 -8.08 -18.54 -13.62
N LYS A 336 -7.57 -19.40 -14.51
CA LYS A 336 -6.36 -20.19 -14.24
C LYS A 336 -5.14 -19.30 -14.04
N HIS A 337 -4.99 -18.23 -14.81
CA HIS A 337 -3.86 -17.33 -14.67
C HIS A 337 -3.91 -16.57 -13.34
N VAL A 338 -5.10 -16.07 -12.97
CA VAL A 338 -5.35 -15.44 -11.67
C VAL A 338 -5.12 -16.43 -10.52
N TRP A 339 -5.58 -17.67 -10.65
CA TRP A 339 -5.35 -18.73 -9.65
C TRP A 339 -3.86 -18.98 -9.42
N ASN A 340 -3.10 -19.25 -10.48
CA ASN A 340 -1.66 -19.51 -10.39
C ASN A 340 -0.90 -18.36 -9.71
N MET A 341 -1.43 -17.15 -9.82
CA MET A 341 -0.88 -15.97 -9.20
C MET A 341 -1.21 -15.89 -7.69
N ILE A 342 -2.44 -16.21 -7.27
CA ILE A 342 -2.85 -16.12 -5.86
C ILE A 342 -2.54 -17.38 -5.04
N GLU A 343 -2.44 -18.54 -5.68
CA GLU A 343 -2.24 -19.84 -5.01
C GLU A 343 -1.00 -19.87 -4.10
N PRO A 344 0.18 -19.37 -4.50
CA PRO A 344 1.36 -19.36 -3.63
C PRO A 344 1.12 -18.59 -2.33
N LEU A 345 0.37 -17.49 -2.40
CA LEU A 345 0.04 -16.65 -1.24
C LEU A 345 -0.93 -17.35 -0.29
N ILE A 346 -1.94 -18.02 -0.85
CA ILE A 346 -2.89 -18.83 -0.07
C ILE A 346 -2.13 -19.95 0.66
N LYS A 347 -1.22 -20.64 -0.04
CA LYS A 347 -0.39 -21.71 0.54
C LYS A 347 0.56 -21.21 1.62
N GLN A 348 1.15 -20.02 1.46
CA GLN A 348 2.02 -19.41 2.48
C GLN A 348 1.27 -19.17 3.81
N HIS A 349 -0.04 -19.01 3.77
CA HIS A 349 -0.89 -18.84 4.95
C HIS A 349 -1.51 -20.14 5.46
N ASN A 350 -1.00 -21.31 5.03
CA ASN A 350 -1.48 -22.64 5.43
C ASN A 350 -2.98 -22.86 5.18
N LEU A 351 -3.57 -22.17 4.21
CA LEU A 351 -4.95 -22.42 3.81
C LEU A 351 -5.00 -23.58 2.82
N ALA A 352 -5.71 -24.64 3.21
CA ALA A 352 -5.95 -25.81 2.37
C ALA A 352 -7.11 -25.54 1.38
N ILE A 353 -6.94 -24.54 0.53
CA ILE A 353 -7.94 -24.12 -0.45
C ILE A 353 -7.47 -24.52 -1.86
N SER A 354 -8.37 -25.09 -2.66
CA SER A 354 -8.11 -25.47 -4.04
C SER A 354 -9.01 -24.72 -5.04
N TRP A 355 -8.63 -24.70 -6.31
CA TRP A 355 -9.47 -24.19 -7.39
C TRP A 355 -9.51 -25.21 -8.53
N LYS A 356 -10.69 -25.41 -9.13
CA LYS A 356 -10.87 -26.29 -10.29
C LYS A 356 -11.52 -25.50 -11.42
N SER A 357 -11.22 -25.85 -12.67
CA SER A 357 -11.73 -25.14 -13.85
C SER A 357 -13.27 -25.16 -13.99
N LYS A 358 -13.95 -26.09 -13.33
CA LYS A 358 -15.42 -26.17 -13.28
C LYS A 358 -16.04 -25.18 -12.28
N ASP A 359 -15.23 -24.52 -11.45
CA ASP A 359 -15.66 -23.61 -10.39
C ASP A 359 -15.77 -22.16 -10.90
N ILE A 360 -16.09 -22.00 -12.19
CA ILE A 360 -16.28 -20.70 -12.85
C ILE A 360 -17.77 -20.47 -13.02
N ILE A 361 -18.23 -19.31 -12.56
CA ILE A 361 -19.61 -18.86 -12.67
C ILE A 361 -19.62 -17.63 -13.57
N VAL A 362 -20.23 -17.69 -14.75
CA VAL A 362 -20.44 -16.48 -15.56
C VAL A 362 -21.70 -15.78 -15.05
N ALA A 363 -21.56 -14.56 -14.57
CA ALA A 363 -22.66 -13.79 -14.01
C ALA A 363 -23.55 -13.22 -15.11
N GLU A 364 -24.87 -13.29 -14.89
CA GLU A 364 -25.81 -12.48 -15.64
C GLU A 364 -25.68 -11.02 -15.18
N CYS A 365 -25.26 -10.13 -16.09
CA CYS A 365 -25.05 -8.72 -15.80
C CYS A 365 -25.45 -7.86 -17.01
N PRO A 366 -25.80 -6.58 -16.80
CA PRO A 366 -26.19 -5.69 -17.89
C PRO A 366 -25.09 -5.56 -18.93
N GLN A 367 -25.44 -5.75 -20.20
CA GLN A 367 -24.46 -5.77 -21.28
C GLN A 367 -24.24 -4.36 -21.83
N LEU A 368 -23.02 -4.10 -22.30
CA LEU A 368 -22.67 -2.82 -22.90
C LEU A 368 -23.45 -2.59 -24.19
N SER A 369 -23.91 -1.35 -24.39
CA SER A 369 -24.44 -0.89 -25.68
C SER A 369 -23.33 -0.30 -26.57
N GLN A 370 -22.29 0.27 -25.93
CA GLN A 370 -21.14 0.91 -26.59
C GLN A 370 -19.86 0.09 -26.36
N PRO A 371 -19.11 -0.27 -27.41
CA PRO A 371 -17.94 -1.16 -27.31
C PRO A 371 -16.83 -0.64 -26.40
N ASN A 372 -16.77 0.67 -26.19
CA ASN A 372 -15.71 1.34 -25.43
C ASN A 372 -16.04 1.51 -23.94
N ASP A 373 -17.22 1.09 -23.47
CA ASP A 373 -17.66 1.30 -22.10
C ASP A 373 -17.27 0.16 -21.15
N SER A 374 -16.59 -0.90 -21.61
CA SER A 374 -16.30 -2.07 -20.77
C SER A 374 -15.63 -1.72 -19.44
N GLY A 375 -14.65 -0.80 -19.45
CA GLY A 375 -14.00 -0.31 -18.23
C GLY A 375 -14.96 0.41 -17.26
N ILE A 376 -15.94 1.15 -17.79
CA ILE A 376 -16.93 1.87 -16.97
C ILE A 376 -17.96 0.91 -16.40
N PHE A 377 -18.37 -0.09 -17.17
CA PHE A 377 -19.22 -1.17 -16.67
C PHE A 377 -18.54 -1.92 -15.53
N ILE A 378 -17.23 -2.19 -15.61
CA ILE A 378 -16.50 -2.78 -14.49
C ILE A 378 -16.50 -1.87 -13.26
N CYS A 379 -16.28 -0.56 -13.42
CA CYS A 379 -16.41 0.40 -12.32
C CYS A 379 -17.82 0.38 -11.68
N ALA A 380 -18.86 0.27 -12.50
CA ALA A 380 -20.26 0.20 -12.07
C ALA A 380 -20.57 -1.11 -11.34
N TYR A 381 -20.18 -2.26 -11.91
CA TYR A 381 -20.36 -3.57 -11.27
C TYR A 381 -19.71 -3.60 -9.91
N LEU A 382 -18.46 -3.14 -9.83
CA LEU A 382 -17.71 -3.10 -8.58
C LEU A 382 -18.43 -2.25 -7.52
N LYS A 383 -18.88 -1.03 -7.88
CA LYS A 383 -19.64 -0.15 -6.99
C LYS A 383 -20.90 -0.82 -6.44
N TYR A 384 -21.67 -1.44 -7.31
CA TYR A 384 -22.95 -2.06 -6.95
C TYR A 384 -22.72 -3.31 -6.09
N LEU A 385 -21.76 -4.16 -6.45
CA LEU A 385 -21.44 -5.38 -5.69
C LEU A 385 -20.93 -5.04 -4.28
N ILE A 386 -20.03 -4.07 -4.14
CA ILE A 386 -19.53 -3.61 -2.82
C ILE A 386 -20.67 -3.04 -1.98
N SER A 387 -21.63 -2.36 -2.62
CA SER A 387 -22.80 -1.79 -1.95
C SER A 387 -23.92 -2.81 -1.71
N ASN A 388 -23.74 -4.07 -2.13
CA ASN A 388 -24.75 -5.12 -2.11
C ASN A 388 -26.06 -4.70 -2.81
N ILE A 389 -25.94 -3.99 -3.93
CA ILE A 389 -27.04 -3.56 -4.80
C ILE A 389 -27.09 -4.49 -6.02
N ALA A 390 -28.30 -4.86 -6.44
CA ALA A 390 -28.51 -5.71 -7.59
C ALA A 390 -28.04 -5.04 -8.89
N LEU A 391 -27.37 -5.82 -9.76
CA LEU A 391 -26.76 -5.31 -10.98
C LEU A 391 -27.77 -4.91 -12.05
N ASP A 392 -28.99 -5.44 -12.02
CA ASP A 392 -30.08 -5.13 -12.96
C ASP A 392 -30.49 -3.64 -12.94
N GLN A 393 -30.13 -2.92 -11.87
CA GLN A 393 -30.31 -1.48 -11.76
C GLN A 393 -29.29 -0.65 -12.55
N ILE A 394 -28.26 -1.27 -13.14
CA ILE A 394 -27.27 -0.55 -13.95
C ILE A 394 -27.85 -0.33 -15.35
N THR A 395 -28.29 0.91 -15.60
CA THR A 395 -28.78 1.38 -16.90
C THR A 395 -27.69 2.16 -17.65
N GLN A 396 -27.89 2.44 -18.94
CA GLN A 396 -26.97 3.31 -19.70
C GLN A 396 -26.89 4.72 -19.11
N GLU A 397 -27.96 5.21 -18.47
CA GLU A 397 -27.94 6.49 -17.76
C GLU A 397 -26.98 6.45 -16.56
N VAL A 398 -27.01 5.36 -15.77
CA VAL A 398 -26.06 5.13 -14.67
C VAL A 398 -24.62 5.13 -15.19
N ILE A 399 -24.36 4.45 -16.31
CA ILE A 399 -23.04 4.41 -16.95
C ILE A 399 -22.59 5.80 -17.39
N ASN A 400 -23.48 6.57 -18.03
CA ASN A 400 -23.17 7.94 -18.47
C ASN A 400 -22.88 8.88 -17.29
N ASN A 401 -23.65 8.75 -16.20
CA ASN A 401 -23.45 9.53 -14.98
C ASN A 401 -22.14 9.14 -14.28
N LEU A 402 -21.83 7.85 -14.19
CA LEU A 402 -20.56 7.35 -13.66
C LEU A 402 -19.37 7.92 -14.46
N ARG A 403 -19.45 7.88 -15.79
CA ARG A 403 -18.44 8.43 -16.71
C ARG A 403 -18.22 9.92 -16.50
N LYS A 404 -19.28 10.73 -16.62
CA LYS A 404 -19.18 12.19 -16.76
C LYS A 404 -19.11 12.93 -15.43
N ALA A 405 -19.68 12.37 -14.36
CA ALA A 405 -19.73 13.03 -13.07
C ALA A 405 -18.75 12.37 -12.09
N GLU A 406 -18.93 11.09 -11.79
CA GLU A 406 -18.22 10.45 -10.69
C GLU A 406 -16.74 10.22 -11.00
N LEU A 407 -16.42 9.50 -12.08
CA LEU A 407 -15.03 9.29 -12.48
C LEU A 407 -14.32 10.62 -12.75
N PHE A 408 -15.00 11.56 -13.41
CA PHE A 408 -14.46 12.90 -13.65
C PHE A 408 -14.10 13.62 -12.35
N ASN A 409 -14.99 13.60 -11.35
CA ASN A 409 -14.72 14.21 -10.04
C ASN A 409 -13.58 13.53 -9.28
N ILE A 410 -13.45 12.21 -9.43
CA ILE A 410 -12.36 11.45 -8.84
C ILE A 410 -11.02 11.85 -9.46
N VAL A 411 -10.93 12.03 -10.77
CA VAL A 411 -9.64 12.30 -11.43
C VAL A 411 -9.33 13.78 -11.67
N LYS A 412 -10.30 14.70 -11.59
CA LYS A 412 -10.04 16.12 -11.85
C LYS A 412 -9.03 16.72 -10.89
N LYS A 413 -8.22 17.65 -11.42
CA LYS A 413 -7.32 18.50 -10.63
C LYS A 413 -8.13 19.41 -9.71
N GLU A 414 -7.79 19.44 -8.43
CA GLU A 414 -8.37 20.39 -7.47
C GLU A 414 -7.82 21.79 -7.74
N LYS A 415 -8.68 22.81 -7.56
CA LYS A 415 -8.38 24.19 -7.93
C LYS A 415 -7.49 24.87 -6.92
#